data_AF-A0A8H5P9T9-F1
#
_entry.id   AF-A0A8H5P9T9-F1
#
_cell.length_a   1.000
_cell.length_b   1.000
_cell.length_c   1.000
_cell.angle_alpha   90.00
_cell.angle_beta   90.00
_cell.angle_gamma   90.00
#
_symmetry.space_group_name_H-M   'P 1'
#
loop_
_entity.id
_entity.type
_entity.pdbx_description
1 polymer ?
#
loop_
_entity_poly.entity_id
_entity_poly.type
_entity_poly.pdbx_seq_one_letter_code
_entity_poly.pdbx_strand_id
1 'polypeptide(L)'
;MPQTTFKSFHSLSVEHPGFVKHPKFWTAHHLAVVNCSFQRVKADEAPESIILDTEQAEHMTESALRLARQVSSEMKSFWVAELLLGNEPTPITFIPEQEYCIYFDYGDYRVPLWDSNVRIYRIKEEICIPDANPIIGYYKYNADKERKQKLTAPPGRGGVKNDPFQRICDIKRRQVTPTDWRHDPYIVCLLLSVAQLQDRMALAPPEGTFLARLLVTNMDDPTNAYVYKADIPHQLLDSLDVPTRTIEDFVFPTVNYVVVPFEPYSTFADRVRVQLAGKEYFPQSGPARSDPVSPSESHGEKRKRDKE
;
A
#
# COMPACT_ATOMS: atom_id res chain seq x y z
N MET A 1 40.19 -19.47 13.59
CA MET A 1 39.73 -18.88 12.32
C MET A 1 38.86 -17.69 12.68
N PRO A 2 39.10 -16.48 12.13
CA PRO A 2 38.17 -15.38 12.32
C PRO A 2 36.87 -15.77 11.63
N GLN A 3 35.80 -15.97 12.41
CA GLN A 3 34.48 -16.12 11.83
C GLN A 3 34.14 -14.78 11.17
N THR A 4 34.09 -14.76 9.85
CA THR A 4 33.39 -13.69 9.13
C THR A 4 31.92 -13.80 9.53
N THR A 5 31.54 -13.09 10.59
CA THR A 5 30.15 -12.93 10.99
C THR A 5 29.46 -12.11 9.92
N PHE A 6 28.85 -12.79 8.94
CA PHE A 6 27.98 -12.15 7.97
C PHE A 6 26.82 -11.47 8.69
N LYS A 7 26.45 -10.27 8.24
CA LYS A 7 25.32 -9.55 8.82
C LYS A 7 24.02 -10.27 8.47
N SER A 8 23.18 -10.53 9.47
CA SER A 8 21.86 -11.17 9.35
C SER A 8 20.84 -10.50 10.28
N PHE A 9 19.54 -10.67 10.06
CA PHE A 9 18.54 -10.14 10.99
C PHE A 9 18.64 -10.77 12.38
N HIS A 10 19.07 -12.02 12.46
CA HIS A 10 19.41 -12.69 13.71
C HIS A 10 20.55 -11.95 14.42
N SER A 11 21.67 -11.68 13.74
CA SER A 11 22.79 -10.92 14.34
C SER A 11 22.35 -9.53 14.80
N LEU A 12 21.53 -8.82 14.01
CA LEU A 12 20.97 -7.53 14.39
C LEU A 12 20.08 -7.62 15.64
N SER A 13 19.35 -8.72 15.80
CA SER A 13 18.51 -8.96 16.98
C SER A 13 19.33 -9.20 18.24
N VAL A 14 20.49 -9.85 18.09
CA VAL A 14 21.43 -10.08 19.19
C VAL A 14 22.15 -8.78 19.57
N GLU A 15 22.62 -8.02 18.58
CA GLU A 15 23.31 -6.73 18.78
C GLU A 15 22.38 -5.62 19.30
N HIS A 16 21.10 -5.67 18.91
CA HIS A 16 20.07 -4.72 19.31
C HIS A 16 18.90 -5.45 19.99
N PRO A 17 18.96 -5.69 21.32
CA PRO A 17 17.96 -6.48 22.08
C PRO A 17 16.50 -5.96 22.07
N GLY A 18 16.20 -4.95 21.26
CA GLY A 18 14.85 -4.46 21.01
C GLY A 18 14.36 -4.64 19.57
N PHE A 19 15.18 -5.20 18.66
CA PHE A 19 14.85 -5.28 17.23
C PHE A 19 13.67 -6.21 16.95
N VAL A 20 13.61 -7.36 17.62
CA VAL A 20 12.47 -8.29 17.57
C VAL A 20 11.34 -7.79 18.48
N LYS A 21 10.73 -6.68 18.07
CA LYS A 21 9.53 -6.13 18.69
C LYS A 21 8.35 -6.26 17.75
N HIS A 22 7.17 -6.34 18.36
CA HIS A 22 5.91 -6.23 17.63
C HIS A 22 5.96 -4.99 16.71
N PRO A 23 5.55 -5.10 15.43
CA PRO A 23 5.58 -4.03 14.42
C PRO A 23 5.16 -2.63 14.91
N LYS A 24 4.04 -2.54 15.63
CA LYS A 24 3.49 -1.30 16.21
C LYS A 24 4.44 -0.56 17.16
N PHE A 25 5.47 -1.22 17.67
CA PHE A 25 6.46 -0.65 18.59
C PHE A 25 7.84 -0.45 17.96
N TRP A 26 7.93 -0.60 16.63
CA TRP A 26 9.12 -0.17 15.90
C TRP A 26 9.27 1.35 16.01
N THR A 27 10.52 1.78 16.08
CA THR A 27 10.93 3.17 16.28
C THR A 27 11.93 3.57 15.21
N ALA A 28 12.25 4.86 15.09
CA ALA A 28 13.26 5.34 14.13
C ALA A 28 14.61 4.62 14.28
N HIS A 29 14.96 4.16 15.49
CA HIS A 29 16.15 3.34 15.71
C HIS A 29 16.11 2.01 14.94
N HIS A 30 14.95 1.35 14.87
CA HIS A 30 14.82 0.08 14.15
C HIS A 30 15.05 0.29 12.65
N LEU A 31 14.53 1.38 12.10
CA LEU A 31 14.76 1.75 10.70
C LEU A 31 16.23 2.08 10.43
N ALA A 32 16.88 2.81 11.34
CA ALA A 32 18.30 3.14 11.23
C ALA A 32 19.20 1.89 11.23
N VAL A 33 18.88 0.88 12.05
CA VAL A 33 19.64 -0.39 12.11
C VAL A 33 19.64 -1.13 10.76
N VAL A 34 18.53 -1.07 10.03
CA VAL A 34 18.38 -1.69 8.70
C VAL A 34 18.63 -0.71 7.55
N ASN A 35 19.06 0.52 7.84
CA ASN A 35 19.26 1.59 6.86
C ASN A 35 18.02 1.90 6.00
N CYS A 36 16.83 1.80 6.59
CA CYS A 36 15.57 2.22 5.98
C CYS A 36 15.30 3.69 6.27
N SER A 37 14.82 4.41 5.25
CA SER A 37 14.44 5.81 5.38
C SER A 37 13.15 6.09 4.63
N PHE A 38 12.49 7.20 4.96
CA PHE A 38 11.37 7.71 4.19
C PHE A 38 11.82 8.89 3.34
N GLN A 39 11.31 8.95 2.12
CA GLN A 39 11.58 10.04 1.21
C GLN A 39 10.28 10.57 0.62
N ARG A 40 10.03 11.87 0.77
CA ARG A 40 8.93 12.52 0.07
C ARG A 40 9.31 12.70 -1.40
N VAL A 41 8.47 12.23 -2.30
CA VAL A 41 8.64 12.41 -3.75
C VAL A 41 7.49 13.21 -4.34
N LYS A 42 7.69 13.74 -5.55
CA LYS A 42 6.63 14.46 -6.29
C LYS A 42 5.59 13.45 -6.76
N ALA A 43 4.34 13.90 -6.83
CA ALA A 43 3.27 13.08 -7.39
C ALA A 43 3.50 12.90 -8.89
N ASP A 44 3.27 11.68 -9.38
CA ASP A 44 3.17 11.44 -10.81
C ASP A 44 1.95 12.17 -11.36
N GLU A 45 2.10 12.88 -12.48
CA GLU A 45 0.96 13.54 -13.13
C GLU A 45 -0.07 12.48 -13.56
N ALA A 46 -1.33 12.63 -13.15
CA ALA A 46 -2.38 11.77 -13.67
C ALA A 46 -2.46 11.94 -15.20
N PRO A 47 -2.72 10.87 -15.97
CA PRO A 47 -3.14 10.99 -17.37
C PRO A 47 -4.29 11.99 -17.48
N GLU A 48 -4.48 12.58 -18.67
CA GLU A 48 -5.67 13.40 -18.94
C GLU A 48 -6.92 12.63 -18.47
N SER A 49 -7.74 13.31 -17.65
CA SER A 49 -8.87 12.69 -16.98
C SER A 49 -9.71 11.90 -17.97
N ILE A 50 -9.98 10.64 -17.67
CA ILE A 50 -10.96 9.86 -18.42
C ILE A 50 -12.27 10.63 -18.34
N ILE A 51 -12.89 10.89 -19.50
CA ILE A 51 -14.18 11.59 -19.55
C ILE A 51 -15.20 10.65 -18.91
N LEU A 52 -15.46 10.86 -17.63
CA LEU A 52 -16.57 10.24 -16.92
C LEU A 52 -17.88 10.87 -17.41
N ASP A 53 -18.95 10.09 -17.41
CA ASP A 53 -20.28 10.70 -17.50
C ASP A 53 -20.52 11.59 -16.26
N THR A 54 -21.45 12.55 -16.39
CA THR A 54 -21.68 13.57 -15.35
C THR A 54 -22.05 12.95 -14.01
N GLU A 55 -22.81 11.86 -14.00
CA GLU A 55 -23.30 11.21 -12.78
C GLU A 55 -22.17 10.49 -12.03
N GLN A 56 -21.32 9.75 -12.76
CA GLN A 56 -20.13 9.10 -12.19
C GLN A 56 -19.13 10.13 -11.68
N ALA A 57 -18.90 11.22 -12.41
CA ALA A 57 -18.01 12.30 -11.98
C ALA A 57 -18.50 12.94 -10.66
N GLU A 58 -19.81 13.19 -10.55
CA GLU A 58 -20.43 13.69 -9.32
C GLU A 58 -20.31 12.70 -8.16
N HIS A 59 -20.58 11.41 -8.41
CA HIS A 59 -20.45 10.36 -7.40
C HIS A 59 -19.02 10.23 -6.86
N MET A 60 -18.02 10.29 -7.74
CA MET A 60 -16.60 10.23 -7.33
C MET A 60 -16.17 11.48 -6.56
N THR A 61 -16.67 12.65 -6.98
CA THR A 61 -16.45 13.92 -6.28
C THR A 61 -17.01 13.84 -4.87
N GLU A 62 -18.24 13.35 -4.70
CA GLU A 62 -18.88 13.18 -3.40
C GLU A 62 -18.14 12.13 -2.56
N SER A 63 -17.73 11.01 -3.14
CA SER A 63 -16.95 9.98 -2.44
C SER A 63 -15.61 10.51 -1.93
N ALA A 64 -14.90 11.33 -2.73
CA ALA A 64 -13.66 11.97 -2.32
C ALA A 64 -13.88 13.00 -1.21
N LEU A 65 -14.95 13.80 -1.32
CA LEU A 65 -15.37 14.75 -0.28
C LEU A 65 -15.70 14.03 1.03
N ARG A 66 -16.43 12.92 0.96
CA ARG A 66 -16.78 12.08 2.12
C ARG A 66 -15.53 11.47 2.73
N LEU A 67 -14.61 10.93 1.95
CA LEU A 67 -13.35 10.39 2.47
C LEU A 67 -12.54 11.45 3.22
N ALA A 68 -12.48 12.68 2.70
CA ALA A 68 -11.76 13.79 3.31
C ALA A 68 -12.37 14.21 4.65
N ARG A 69 -13.71 14.32 4.71
CA ARG A 69 -14.44 14.90 5.86
C ARG A 69 -14.95 13.88 6.88
N GLN A 70 -15.03 12.60 6.53
CA GLN A 70 -15.64 11.58 7.37
C GLN A 70 -14.82 11.32 8.63
N VAL A 71 -15.50 11.24 9.78
CA VAL A 71 -14.91 10.96 11.10
C VAL A 71 -14.96 9.48 11.48
N SER A 72 -15.87 8.71 10.87
CA SER A 72 -16.00 7.26 11.12
C SER A 72 -14.99 6.42 10.35
N SER A 73 -14.33 5.51 11.07
CA SER A 73 -13.30 4.60 10.53
C SER A 73 -13.85 3.65 9.46
N GLU A 74 -14.96 2.98 9.76
CA GLU A 74 -15.56 1.96 8.90
C GLU A 74 -16.07 2.58 7.59
N MET A 75 -16.59 3.79 7.69
CA MET A 75 -17.04 4.54 6.53
C MET A 75 -15.88 4.98 5.63
N LYS A 76 -14.69 5.28 6.16
CA LYS A 76 -13.55 5.65 5.31
C LYS A 76 -13.11 4.50 4.39
N SER A 77 -13.08 3.25 4.88
CA SER A 77 -12.77 2.10 4.02
C SER A 77 -13.80 1.91 2.90
N PHE A 78 -15.08 2.18 3.18
CA PHE A 78 -16.13 2.16 2.16
C PHE A 78 -15.85 3.19 1.05
N TRP A 79 -15.61 4.46 1.41
CA TRP A 79 -15.32 5.49 0.41
C TRP A 79 -14.02 5.24 -0.36
N VAL A 80 -13.00 4.63 0.26
CA VAL A 80 -11.80 4.20 -0.47
C VAL A 80 -12.13 3.11 -1.48
N ALA A 81 -12.96 2.12 -1.12
CA ALA A 81 -13.39 1.10 -2.07
C ALA A 81 -14.13 1.72 -3.26
N GLU A 82 -15.09 2.64 -3.02
CA GLU A 82 -15.76 3.38 -4.09
C GLU A 82 -14.75 4.13 -4.97
N LEU A 83 -13.79 4.83 -4.37
CA LEU A 83 -12.80 5.60 -5.11
C LEU A 83 -11.81 4.73 -5.90
N LEU A 84 -11.49 3.52 -5.44
CA LEU A 84 -10.56 2.63 -6.14
C LEU A 84 -11.26 1.75 -7.18
N LEU A 85 -12.53 1.40 -6.95
CA LEU A 85 -13.27 0.38 -7.73
C LEU A 85 -14.41 0.96 -8.59
N GLY A 86 -15.01 2.08 -8.18
CA GLY A 86 -16.35 2.48 -8.61
C GLY A 86 -16.52 2.88 -10.07
N ASN A 87 -15.44 3.07 -10.83
CA ASN A 87 -15.53 3.50 -12.24
C ASN A 87 -14.68 2.62 -13.14
N GLU A 88 -15.25 2.20 -14.26
CA GLU A 88 -14.51 1.58 -15.35
C GLU A 88 -14.02 2.64 -16.36
N PRO A 89 -12.81 2.51 -16.90
CA PRO A 89 -11.85 1.45 -16.61
C PRO A 89 -11.06 1.73 -15.32
N THR A 90 -11.08 0.78 -14.38
CA THR A 90 -10.14 0.76 -13.24
C THR A 90 -9.28 -0.50 -13.30
N PRO A 91 -7.94 -0.39 -13.15
CA PRO A 91 -7.07 -1.56 -13.11
C PRO A 91 -7.08 -2.25 -11.75
N ILE A 92 -7.69 -1.65 -10.73
CA ILE A 92 -7.65 -2.13 -9.35
C ILE A 92 -8.90 -2.98 -9.06
N THR A 93 -8.70 -4.10 -8.37
CA THR A 93 -9.77 -4.94 -7.82
C THR A 93 -9.52 -5.22 -6.34
N PHE A 94 -10.58 -5.59 -5.62
CA PHE A 94 -10.54 -5.88 -4.19
C PHE A 94 -10.24 -7.36 -3.93
N ILE A 95 -9.47 -7.65 -2.88
CA ILE A 95 -9.33 -9.01 -2.35
C ILE A 95 -10.33 -9.17 -1.20
N PRO A 96 -11.29 -10.11 -1.24
CA PRO A 96 -12.25 -10.33 -0.16
C PRO A 96 -11.57 -10.60 1.19
N GLU A 97 -12.11 -10.05 2.28
CA GLU A 97 -11.54 -10.20 3.63
C GLU A 97 -11.50 -11.66 4.11
N GLN A 98 -12.31 -12.53 3.52
CA GLN A 98 -12.30 -13.96 3.81
C GLN A 98 -11.09 -14.67 3.17
N GLU A 99 -10.46 -14.06 2.17
CA GLU A 99 -9.36 -14.65 1.40
C GLU A 99 -7.98 -14.22 1.92
N TYR A 100 -7.91 -13.27 2.85
CA TYR A 100 -6.63 -12.80 3.39
C TYR A 100 -6.65 -12.56 4.89
N CYS A 101 -5.48 -12.75 5.50
CA CYS A 101 -5.15 -12.24 6.82
C CYS A 101 -3.80 -11.54 6.73
N ILE A 102 -3.74 -10.29 7.20
CA ILE A 102 -2.49 -9.54 7.23
C ILE A 102 -1.67 -9.90 8.47
N TYR A 103 -0.45 -10.36 8.21
CA TYR A 103 0.52 -10.75 9.22
C TYR A 103 1.85 -10.06 8.96
N PHE A 104 2.62 -9.87 10.02
CA PHE A 104 4.05 -9.61 9.92
C PHE A 104 4.79 -10.87 10.37
N ASP A 105 5.49 -11.50 9.43
CA ASP A 105 6.25 -12.72 9.69
C ASP A 105 7.73 -12.39 9.95
N TYR A 106 8.31 -13.03 10.97
CA TYR A 106 9.72 -12.91 11.33
C TYR A 106 10.21 -14.18 12.03
N GLY A 107 11.09 -14.97 11.39
CA GLY A 107 11.72 -16.15 11.98
C GLY A 107 10.74 -17.12 12.65
N ASP A 108 9.82 -17.67 11.87
CA ASP A 108 8.68 -18.51 12.31
C ASP A 108 7.66 -17.81 13.23
N TYR A 109 7.90 -16.56 13.66
CA TYR A 109 6.96 -15.80 14.47
C TYR A 109 6.02 -14.97 13.60
N ARG A 110 4.73 -15.29 13.68
CA ARG A 110 3.66 -14.61 12.95
C ARG A 110 2.91 -13.64 13.84
N VAL A 111 3.01 -12.34 13.56
CA VAL A 111 2.28 -11.30 14.28
C VAL A 111 1.02 -10.90 13.52
N PRO A 112 -0.18 -11.20 14.03
CA PRO A 112 -1.41 -10.76 13.40
C PRO A 112 -1.62 -9.25 13.50
N LEU A 113 -2.09 -8.65 12.40
CA LEU A 113 -2.33 -7.20 12.30
C LEU A 113 -3.83 -6.84 12.12
N TRP A 114 -4.77 -7.69 12.57
CA TRP A 114 -6.23 -7.48 12.43
C TRP A 114 -6.73 -6.17 13.05
N ASP A 115 -6.19 -5.77 14.21
CA ASP A 115 -6.47 -4.48 14.87
C ASP A 115 -6.36 -3.26 13.94
N SER A 116 -5.54 -3.37 12.90
CA SER A 116 -5.11 -2.27 12.03
C SER A 116 -6.07 -2.06 10.86
N ASN A 117 -7.05 -2.96 10.67
CA ASN A 117 -8.12 -2.85 9.66
C ASN A 117 -7.61 -2.46 8.26
N VAL A 118 -6.56 -3.14 7.79
CA VAL A 118 -5.99 -2.90 6.47
C VAL A 118 -6.85 -3.58 5.41
N ARG A 119 -7.31 -2.81 4.42
CA ARG A 119 -8.02 -3.33 3.24
C ARG A 119 -7.02 -3.63 2.13
N ILE A 120 -7.14 -4.78 1.47
CA ILE A 120 -6.19 -5.22 0.44
C ILE A 120 -6.85 -5.20 -0.94
N TYR A 121 -6.11 -4.69 -1.90
CA TYR A 121 -6.46 -4.58 -3.31
C TYR A 121 -5.28 -5.08 -4.16
N ARG A 122 -5.58 -5.44 -5.40
CA ARG A 122 -4.58 -5.89 -6.39
C ARG A 122 -4.93 -5.36 -7.77
N ILE A 123 -4.00 -5.45 -8.70
CA ILE A 123 -4.31 -5.24 -10.12
C ILE A 123 -5.15 -6.39 -10.66
N LYS A 124 -6.14 -6.09 -11.51
CA LYS A 124 -6.95 -7.07 -12.22
C LYS A 124 -6.05 -7.99 -13.05
N GLU A 125 -6.31 -9.30 -12.97
CA GLU A 125 -5.52 -10.32 -13.67
C GLU A 125 -5.50 -10.11 -15.19
N GLU A 126 -6.55 -9.51 -15.75
CA GLU A 126 -6.68 -9.21 -17.18
C GLU A 126 -5.73 -8.10 -17.69
N ILE A 127 -5.22 -7.25 -16.79
CA ILE A 127 -4.41 -6.05 -17.10
C ILE A 127 -2.95 -6.26 -16.63
N CYS A 128 -2.55 -7.50 -16.34
CA CYS A 128 -1.21 -7.80 -15.83
C CYS A 128 -0.12 -7.34 -16.80
N ILE A 129 0.78 -6.51 -16.30
CA ILE A 129 2.03 -6.20 -16.99
C ILE A 129 3.07 -7.19 -16.48
N PRO A 130 3.90 -7.78 -17.36
CA PRO A 130 5.00 -8.64 -16.94
C PRO A 130 5.85 -7.95 -15.86
N ASP A 131 6.20 -8.72 -14.83
CA ASP A 131 7.18 -8.37 -13.79
C ASP A 131 6.79 -7.32 -12.72
N ALA A 132 5.57 -6.76 -12.72
CA ALA A 132 5.34 -5.54 -11.93
C ALA A 132 3.92 -5.28 -11.39
N ASN A 133 3.15 -6.28 -10.95
CA ASN A 133 1.85 -5.99 -10.34
C ASN A 133 1.97 -5.54 -8.87
N PRO A 134 1.60 -4.29 -8.53
CA PRO A 134 1.57 -3.86 -7.15
C PRO A 134 0.45 -4.52 -6.37
N ILE A 135 0.76 -4.86 -5.12
CA ILE A 135 -0.21 -5.13 -4.10
C ILE A 135 -0.48 -3.84 -3.31
N ILE A 136 -1.75 -3.55 -3.10
CA ILE A 136 -2.21 -2.27 -2.58
C ILE A 136 -2.90 -2.49 -1.26
N GLY A 137 -2.40 -1.85 -0.21
CA GLY A 137 -3.08 -1.74 1.08
C GLY A 137 -3.76 -0.38 1.23
N TYR A 138 -4.87 -0.34 1.95
CA TYR A 138 -5.41 0.88 2.53
C TYR A 138 -5.35 0.79 4.06
N TYR A 139 -4.70 1.78 4.67
CA TYR A 139 -4.61 1.91 6.12
C TYR A 139 -5.10 3.29 6.57
N LYS A 140 -6.09 3.30 7.45
CA LYS A 140 -6.46 4.53 8.17
C LYS A 140 -5.50 4.68 9.35
N TYR A 141 -4.60 5.66 9.28
CA TYR A 141 -3.61 5.90 10.31
C TYR A 141 -4.26 6.04 11.69
N ASN A 142 -3.93 5.09 12.58
CA ASN A 142 -4.50 4.97 13.91
C ASN A 142 -3.49 4.38 14.91
N ALA A 143 -2.20 4.35 14.53
CA ALA A 143 -1.14 3.68 15.25
C ALA A 143 -1.04 4.16 16.70
N ASP A 144 -1.24 5.44 16.96
CA ASP A 144 -1.16 5.99 18.32
C ASP A 144 -2.33 5.53 19.22
N LYS A 145 -3.54 5.40 18.67
CA LYS A 145 -4.68 4.83 19.40
C LYS A 145 -4.45 3.35 19.69
N GLU A 146 -3.94 2.61 18.72
CA GLU A 146 -3.65 1.18 18.86
C GLU A 146 -2.51 0.94 19.88
N ARG A 147 -1.45 1.74 19.83
CA ARG A 147 -0.38 1.75 20.84
C ARG A 147 -0.92 2.08 22.21
N LYS A 148 -1.81 3.07 22.34
CA LYS A 148 -2.45 3.43 23.60
C LYS A 148 -3.26 2.26 24.17
N GLN A 149 -4.03 1.56 23.34
CA GLN A 149 -4.79 0.37 23.77
C GLN A 149 -3.86 -0.74 24.30
N LYS A 150 -2.73 -1.00 23.63
CA LYS A 150 -1.74 -2.00 24.08
C LYS A 150 -0.87 -1.53 25.25
N LEU A 151 -0.71 -0.22 25.44
CA LEU A 151 0.06 0.40 26.52
C LEU A 151 -0.89 1.12 27.49
N THR A 152 -1.85 0.38 28.04
CA THR A 152 -2.70 0.83 29.14
C THR A 152 -2.41 0.00 30.39
N ALA A 153 -2.32 0.67 31.54
CA ALA A 153 -2.11 -0.02 32.80
C ALA A 153 -3.32 -0.91 33.13
N PRO A 154 -3.11 -2.19 33.52
CA PRO A 154 -4.19 -2.99 34.07
C PRO A 154 -4.69 -2.33 35.36
N PRO A 155 -5.99 -2.41 35.65
CA PRO A 155 -6.54 -1.89 36.90
C PRO A 155 -5.87 -2.60 38.09
N GLY A 156 -5.62 -1.86 39.17
CA GLY A 156 -5.11 -2.41 40.42
C GLY A 156 -6.16 -3.27 41.14
N ARG A 157 -5.76 -3.90 42.26
CA ARG A 157 -6.71 -4.64 43.12
C ARG A 157 -7.87 -3.73 43.53
N GLY A 158 -9.09 -4.23 43.40
CA GLY A 158 -10.31 -3.47 43.71
C GLY A 158 -10.67 -2.36 42.71
N GLY A 159 -10.07 -2.36 41.50
CA GLY A 159 -10.38 -1.37 40.46
C GLY A 159 -9.68 -0.01 40.66
N VAL A 160 -8.75 0.08 41.60
CA VAL A 160 -7.97 1.31 41.87
C VAL A 160 -7.04 1.60 40.68
N LYS A 161 -6.90 2.88 40.32
CA LYS A 161 -5.99 3.30 39.25
C LYS A 161 -4.53 2.96 39.62
N ASN A 162 -3.81 2.38 38.66
CA ASN A 162 -2.38 2.08 38.80
C ASN A 162 -1.54 3.18 38.14
N ASP A 163 -1.54 4.37 38.75
CA ASP A 163 -0.87 5.55 38.19
C ASP A 163 0.64 5.35 37.94
N PRO A 164 1.41 4.69 38.83
CA PRO A 164 2.82 4.41 38.56
C PRO A 164 3.03 3.58 37.29
N PHE A 165 2.21 2.54 37.07
CA PHE A 165 2.29 1.73 35.87
C PHE A 165 1.82 2.50 34.63
N GLN A 166 0.79 3.35 34.77
CA GLN A 166 0.33 4.21 33.69
C GLN A 166 1.43 5.17 33.24
N ARG A 167 2.22 5.73 34.16
CA ARG A 167 3.39 6.55 33.82
C ARG A 167 4.43 5.78 33.00
N ILE A 168 4.70 4.52 33.34
CA ILE A 168 5.62 3.66 32.56
C ILE A 168 5.06 3.42 31.15
N CYS A 169 3.76 3.14 31.03
CA CYS A 169 3.08 2.99 29.75
C CYS A 169 3.15 4.28 28.91
N ASP A 170 2.95 5.45 29.52
CA ASP A 170 3.05 6.73 28.83
C ASP A 170 4.47 7.04 28.37
N ILE A 171 5.50 6.72 29.17
CA ILE A 171 6.90 6.83 28.76
C ILE A 171 7.17 5.93 27.55
N LYS A 172 6.76 4.65 27.60
CA LYS A 172 6.92 3.72 26.48
C LYS A 172 6.20 4.22 25.23
N ARG A 173 4.97 4.75 25.37
CA ARG A 173 4.21 5.32 24.24
C ARG A 173 4.96 6.48 23.58
N ARG A 174 5.48 7.42 24.37
CA ARG A 174 6.27 8.55 23.85
C ARG A 174 7.54 8.11 23.11
N GLN A 175 8.13 6.98 23.49
CA GLN A 175 9.31 6.43 22.82
C GLN A 175 9.01 5.79 21.46
N VAL A 176 7.78 5.29 21.27
CA VAL A 176 7.38 4.61 20.03
C VAL A 176 6.56 5.48 19.08
N THR A 177 5.93 6.54 19.59
CA THR A 177 5.21 7.51 18.76
C THR A 177 6.23 8.45 18.10
N PRO A 178 6.27 8.51 16.76
CA PRO A 178 7.16 9.42 16.04
C PRO A 178 6.70 10.88 16.21
N THR A 179 7.64 11.82 16.09
CA THR A 179 7.31 13.26 16.07
C THR A 179 6.51 13.63 14.82
N ASP A 180 6.86 13.04 13.68
CA ASP A 180 6.11 13.14 12.44
C ASP A 180 5.52 11.77 12.10
N TRP A 181 4.20 11.66 12.16
CA TRP A 181 3.47 10.43 11.88
C TRP A 181 3.71 9.89 10.47
N ARG A 182 4.10 10.75 9.51
CA ARG A 182 4.41 10.34 8.13
C ARG A 182 5.68 9.50 8.05
N HIS A 183 6.50 9.55 9.09
CA HIS A 183 7.73 8.77 9.22
C HIS A 183 7.57 7.65 10.26
N ASP A 184 6.32 7.23 10.54
CA ASP A 184 6.04 6.17 11.48
C ASP A 184 6.59 4.83 10.97
N PRO A 185 7.54 4.19 11.68
CA PRO A 185 8.10 2.89 11.31
C PRO A 185 7.05 1.79 11.13
N TYR A 186 5.88 1.93 11.77
CA TYR A 186 4.80 0.98 11.60
C TYR A 186 4.31 0.91 10.14
N ILE A 187 4.41 2.02 9.38
CA ILE A 187 4.09 2.05 7.95
C ILE A 187 5.01 1.12 7.16
N VAL A 188 6.31 1.06 7.52
CA VAL A 188 7.27 0.13 6.90
C VAL A 188 6.85 -1.31 7.17
N CYS A 189 6.46 -1.62 8.41
CA CYS A 189 5.99 -2.96 8.75
C CYS A 189 4.71 -3.32 7.99
N LEU A 190 3.79 -2.38 7.78
CA LEU A 190 2.59 -2.61 6.97
C LEU A 190 2.95 -2.92 5.52
N LEU A 191 3.87 -2.16 4.91
CA LEU A 191 4.35 -2.42 3.54
C LEU A 191 4.99 -3.81 3.43
N LEU A 192 5.83 -4.20 4.39
CA LEU A 192 6.41 -5.54 4.46
C LEU A 192 5.33 -6.62 4.60
N SER A 193 4.36 -6.43 5.49
CA SER A 193 3.24 -7.36 5.68
C SER A 193 2.38 -7.53 4.43
N VAL A 194 2.20 -6.45 3.65
CA VAL A 194 1.49 -6.50 2.38
C VAL A 194 2.33 -7.25 1.33
N ALA A 195 3.64 -7.03 1.24
CA ALA A 195 4.51 -7.83 0.36
C ALA A 195 4.55 -9.32 0.74
N GLN A 196 4.67 -9.64 2.03
CA GLN A 196 4.59 -11.02 2.54
C GLN A 196 3.24 -11.66 2.21
N LEU A 197 2.15 -10.90 2.21
CA LEU A 197 0.85 -11.40 1.76
C LEU A 197 0.85 -11.72 0.26
N GLN A 198 1.43 -10.85 -0.57
CA GLN A 198 1.55 -11.08 -2.01
C GLN A 198 2.31 -12.38 -2.31
N ASP A 199 3.41 -12.62 -1.60
CA ASP A 199 4.22 -13.84 -1.69
C ASP A 199 3.41 -15.09 -1.29
N ARG A 200 2.74 -15.07 -0.13
CA ARG A 200 1.90 -16.19 0.33
C ARG A 200 0.76 -16.55 -0.61
N MET A 201 0.20 -15.55 -1.30
CA MET A 201 -0.89 -15.75 -2.26
C MET A 201 -0.37 -16.13 -3.66
N ALA A 202 0.95 -16.25 -3.85
CA ALA A 202 1.60 -16.50 -5.14
C ALA A 202 1.16 -15.50 -6.23
N LEU A 203 0.97 -14.23 -5.83
CA LEU A 203 0.52 -13.15 -6.71
C LEU A 203 1.66 -12.37 -7.38
N ALA A 204 2.91 -12.73 -7.09
CA ALA A 204 4.10 -12.14 -7.68
C ALA A 204 4.92 -13.21 -8.43
N PRO A 205 5.76 -12.81 -9.40
CA PRO A 205 6.74 -13.71 -9.98
C PRO A 205 7.66 -14.33 -8.91
N PRO A 206 8.11 -15.58 -9.07
CA PRO A 206 8.97 -16.27 -8.10
C PRO A 206 10.30 -15.56 -7.86
N GLU A 207 10.81 -14.85 -8.87
CA GLU A 207 12.05 -14.09 -8.81
C GLU A 207 11.74 -12.64 -9.17
N GLY A 208 12.03 -11.70 -8.27
CA GLY A 208 11.76 -10.29 -8.54
C GLY A 208 11.63 -9.42 -7.29
N THR A 209 10.98 -8.28 -7.48
CA THR A 209 10.73 -7.28 -6.45
C THR A 209 9.23 -7.15 -6.22
N PHE A 210 8.80 -7.20 -4.96
CA PHE A 210 7.41 -7.00 -4.58
C PHE A 210 7.09 -5.51 -4.52
N LEU A 211 6.17 -5.05 -5.36
CA LEU A 211 5.75 -3.66 -5.40
C LEU A 211 4.65 -3.42 -4.35
N ALA A 212 5.05 -3.13 -3.11
CA ALA A 212 4.11 -2.81 -2.05
C ALA A 212 3.70 -1.33 -2.12
N ARG A 213 2.40 -1.09 -2.07
CA ARG A 213 1.80 0.25 -2.13
C ARG A 213 0.80 0.38 -0.97
N LEU A 214 0.81 1.51 -0.29
CA LEU A 214 -0.09 1.76 0.84
C LEU A 214 -0.72 3.15 0.72
N LEU A 215 -2.04 3.18 0.52
CA LEU A 215 -2.84 4.39 0.70
C LEU A 215 -3.09 4.60 2.18
N VAL A 216 -2.72 5.77 2.69
CA VAL A 216 -2.90 6.15 4.08
C VAL A 216 -3.70 7.44 4.17
N THR A 217 -4.76 7.41 4.97
CA THR A 217 -5.45 8.63 5.41
C THR A 217 -5.24 8.82 6.89
N ASN A 218 -5.12 10.08 7.33
CA ASN A 218 -5.06 10.41 8.75
C ASN A 218 -6.32 11.20 9.13
N MET A 219 -6.92 10.88 10.27
CA MET A 219 -8.08 11.62 10.78
C MET A 219 -7.72 13.05 11.17
N ASP A 220 -6.47 13.27 11.57
CA ASP A 220 -5.95 14.58 11.95
C ASP A 220 -5.49 15.41 10.73
N ASP A 221 -5.48 14.82 9.52
CA ASP A 221 -5.22 15.52 8.25
C ASP A 221 -6.40 15.36 7.29
N PRO A 222 -7.37 16.30 7.32
CA PRO A 222 -8.51 16.27 6.40
C PRO A 222 -8.17 16.80 5.00
N THR A 223 -6.92 17.23 4.76
CA THR A 223 -6.52 17.92 3.53
C THR A 223 -5.80 17.01 2.54
N ASN A 224 -5.12 15.97 3.03
CA ASN A 224 -4.33 15.08 2.18
C ASN A 224 -4.57 13.60 2.48
N ALA A 225 -4.43 12.81 1.42
CA ALA A 225 -4.09 11.39 1.52
C ALA A 225 -2.61 11.20 1.17
N TYR A 226 -2.06 10.05 1.56
CA TYR A 226 -0.65 9.74 1.42
C TYR A 226 -0.50 8.39 0.75
N VAL A 227 0.32 8.30 -0.29
CA VAL A 227 0.62 7.04 -0.96
C VAL A 227 2.07 6.69 -0.70
N TYR A 228 2.28 5.62 0.07
CA TYR A 228 3.61 5.07 0.34
C TYR A 228 3.92 3.97 -0.68
N LYS A 229 5.15 3.95 -1.18
CA LYS A 229 5.65 3.03 -2.19
C LYS A 229 6.96 2.42 -1.67
N ALA A 230 7.04 1.10 -1.63
CA ALA A 230 8.26 0.37 -1.34
C ALA A 230 8.40 -0.80 -2.32
N ASP A 231 9.57 -0.89 -2.93
CA ASP A 231 9.92 -1.96 -3.85
C ASP A 231 10.78 -2.94 -3.04
N ILE A 232 10.16 -4.03 -2.59
CA ILE A 232 10.71 -4.96 -1.59
C ILE A 232 11.40 -6.13 -2.30
N PRO A 233 12.72 -6.30 -2.17
CA PRO A 233 13.42 -7.42 -2.78
C PRO A 233 12.94 -8.76 -2.21
N HIS A 234 12.85 -9.80 -3.04
CA HIS A 234 12.51 -11.13 -2.54
C HIS A 234 13.49 -11.63 -1.47
N GLN A 235 14.77 -11.33 -1.62
CA GLN A 235 15.82 -11.63 -0.64
C GLN A 235 15.54 -11.03 0.75
N LEU A 236 14.87 -9.87 0.81
CA LEU A 236 14.47 -9.27 2.07
C LEU A 236 13.37 -10.11 2.75
N LEU A 237 12.38 -10.59 2.00
CA LEU A 237 11.34 -11.47 2.56
C LEU A 237 11.93 -12.80 3.02
N ASP A 238 12.82 -13.40 2.22
CA ASP A 238 13.56 -14.62 2.61
C ASP A 238 14.33 -14.42 3.90
N SER A 239 15.01 -13.29 4.06
CA SER A 239 15.76 -13.01 5.28
C SER A 239 14.85 -12.72 6.47
N LEU A 240 13.61 -12.25 6.27
CA LEU A 240 12.63 -12.14 7.36
C LEU A 240 12.09 -13.51 7.78
N ASP A 241 11.87 -14.42 6.82
CA ASP A 241 11.43 -15.80 7.09
C ASP A 241 12.55 -16.64 7.74
N VAL A 242 13.78 -16.47 7.24
CA VAL A 242 15.00 -17.11 7.75
C VAL A 242 15.98 -16.05 8.27
N PRO A 243 15.83 -15.55 9.51
CA PRO A 243 16.67 -14.46 10.05
C PRO A 243 18.16 -14.74 10.12
N THR A 244 18.60 -15.99 10.00
CA THR A 244 20.02 -16.38 9.95
C THR A 244 20.64 -16.19 8.57
N ARG A 245 19.84 -15.99 7.52
CA ARG A 245 20.28 -15.66 6.16
C ARG A 245 21.02 -14.33 6.17
N THR A 246 22.05 -14.23 5.32
CA THR A 246 22.78 -12.97 5.13
C THR A 246 21.84 -11.88 4.61
N ILE A 247 22.10 -10.63 4.99
CA ILE A 247 21.40 -9.44 4.48
C ILE A 247 22.34 -8.55 3.64
N GLU A 248 23.48 -9.08 3.21
CA GLU A 248 24.48 -8.36 2.42
C GLU A 248 24.18 -8.38 0.91
N ASP A 249 23.26 -9.23 0.47
CA ASP A 249 22.92 -9.45 -0.93
C ASP A 249 21.73 -8.61 -1.43
N PHE A 250 21.18 -7.74 -0.58
CA PHE A 250 20.15 -6.78 -0.95
C PHE A 250 20.32 -5.46 -0.18
N VAL A 251 19.62 -4.43 -0.64
CA VAL A 251 19.51 -3.16 0.06
C VAL A 251 18.10 -3.05 0.63
N PHE A 252 17.99 -2.70 1.91
CA PHE A 252 16.68 -2.47 2.51
C PHE A 252 16.00 -1.29 1.79
N PRO A 253 14.71 -1.40 1.42
CA PRO A 253 14.08 -0.40 0.57
C PRO A 253 13.95 0.96 1.26
N THR A 254 14.13 2.01 0.46
CA THR A 254 13.66 3.35 0.83
C THR A 254 12.16 3.41 0.62
N VAL A 255 11.43 3.94 1.61
CA VAL A 255 9.98 4.13 1.50
C VAL A 255 9.71 5.51 0.92
N ASN A 256 9.34 5.53 -0.35
CA ASN A 256 8.90 6.76 -1.00
C ASN A 256 7.46 7.07 -0.61
N TYR A 257 7.12 8.34 -0.41
CA TYR A 257 5.73 8.73 -0.24
C TYR A 257 5.37 9.99 -1.00
N VAL A 258 4.15 9.99 -1.52
CA VAL A 258 3.52 11.10 -2.22
C VAL A 258 2.39 11.64 -1.36
N VAL A 259 2.31 12.97 -1.26
CA VAL A 259 1.16 13.66 -0.68
C VAL A 259 0.18 13.96 -1.81
N VAL A 260 -1.03 13.43 -1.71
CA VAL A 260 -2.11 13.66 -2.68
C VAL A 260 -3.18 14.51 -2.00
N PRO A 261 -3.28 15.81 -2.35
CA PRO A 261 -4.36 16.66 -1.84
C PRO A 261 -5.72 16.09 -2.22
N PHE A 262 -6.69 16.17 -1.31
CA PHE A 262 -8.06 15.77 -1.63
C PHE A 262 -8.68 16.66 -2.70
N GLU A 263 -8.43 17.97 -2.62
CA GLU A 263 -8.89 18.92 -3.62
C GLU A 263 -7.95 18.97 -4.84
N PRO A 264 -8.48 19.15 -6.07
CA PRO A 264 -9.91 19.05 -6.42
C PRO A 264 -10.46 17.63 -6.26
N TYR A 265 -11.63 17.52 -5.64
CA TYR A 265 -12.27 16.23 -5.34
C TYR A 265 -12.62 15.43 -6.60
N SER A 266 -13.01 16.12 -7.67
CA SER A 266 -13.38 15.53 -8.96
C SER A 266 -12.29 14.70 -9.62
N THR A 267 -11.03 15.00 -9.34
CA THR A 267 -9.87 14.31 -9.93
C THR A 267 -9.08 13.52 -8.89
N PHE A 268 -9.54 13.46 -7.64
CA PHE A 268 -8.82 12.80 -6.56
C PHE A 268 -8.61 11.31 -6.82
N ALA A 269 -9.66 10.62 -7.29
CA ALA A 269 -9.61 9.19 -7.54
C ALA A 269 -8.51 8.82 -8.54
N ASP A 270 -8.47 9.51 -9.68
CA ASP A 270 -7.47 9.25 -10.72
C ASP A 270 -6.05 9.57 -10.23
N ARG A 271 -5.87 10.69 -9.53
CA ARG A 271 -4.57 11.01 -8.91
C ARG A 271 -4.09 9.90 -7.99
N VAL A 272 -4.95 9.38 -7.11
CA VAL A 272 -4.58 8.32 -6.17
C VAL A 272 -4.34 6.99 -6.87
N ARG A 273 -5.22 6.60 -7.79
CA ARG A 273 -5.10 5.35 -8.57
C ARG A 273 -3.79 5.31 -9.36
N VAL A 274 -3.41 6.41 -9.99
CA VAL A 274 -2.13 6.55 -10.71
C VAL A 274 -0.93 6.39 -9.76
N GLN A 275 -0.99 6.98 -8.56
CA GLN A 275 0.09 6.79 -7.59
C GLN A 275 0.20 5.35 -7.10
N LEU A 276 -0.92 4.63 -7.01
CA LEU A 276 -0.98 3.26 -6.49
C LEU A 276 -0.59 2.22 -7.55
N ALA A 277 -1.19 2.28 -8.73
CA ALA A 277 -0.98 1.28 -9.78
C ALA A 277 0.21 1.64 -10.68
N GLY A 278 0.39 2.91 -11.04
CA GLY A 278 1.28 3.35 -12.12
C GLY A 278 0.48 3.87 -13.32
N LYS A 279 1.08 4.73 -14.15
CA LYS A 279 0.41 5.32 -15.32
C LYS A 279 0.18 4.30 -16.43
N GLU A 280 1.06 3.31 -16.50
CA GLU A 280 1.08 2.21 -17.46
C GLU A 280 -0.18 1.32 -17.40
N TYR A 281 -0.90 1.35 -16.27
CA TYR A 281 -2.15 0.63 -16.07
C TYR A 281 -3.40 1.39 -16.55
N PHE A 282 -3.23 2.62 -17.04
CA PHE A 282 -4.32 3.45 -17.55
C PHE A 282 -4.15 3.64 -19.06
N PRO A 283 -5.22 3.52 -19.86
CA PRO A 283 -5.15 3.76 -21.30
C PRO A 283 -4.60 5.16 -21.56
N GLN A 284 -3.51 5.26 -22.32
CA GLN A 284 -3.13 6.55 -22.89
C GLN A 284 -4.16 6.89 -23.95
N SER A 285 -4.71 8.11 -23.89
CA SER A 285 -5.43 8.72 -25.01
C SER A 285 -4.47 8.86 -26.19
N GLY A 286 -4.29 7.78 -26.96
CA GLY A 286 -3.57 7.85 -28.22
C GLY A 286 -4.35 8.73 -29.19
N PRO A 287 -3.69 9.45 -30.13
CA PRO A 287 -4.41 10.11 -31.20
C PRO A 287 -5.22 9.03 -31.92
N ALA A 288 -6.52 9.28 -32.08
CA ALA A 288 -7.40 8.42 -32.85
C ALA A 288 -6.63 7.93 -34.09
N ARG A 289 -6.41 6.62 -34.19
CA ARG A 289 -5.94 6.02 -35.43
C ARG A 289 -6.91 6.52 -36.50
N SER A 290 -6.44 7.44 -37.32
CA SER A 290 -7.08 7.76 -38.58
C SER A 290 -6.98 6.48 -39.40
N ASP A 291 -8.02 5.65 -39.32
CA ASP A 291 -8.19 4.56 -40.25
C ASP A 291 -8.10 5.15 -41.66
N PRO A 292 -7.21 4.66 -42.54
CA PRO A 292 -7.33 4.99 -43.93
C PRO A 292 -8.65 4.38 -44.41
N VAL A 293 -9.60 5.27 -44.69
CA VAL A 293 -10.81 4.99 -45.46
C VAL A 293 -10.36 4.27 -46.72
N SER A 294 -10.48 2.95 -46.72
CA SER A 294 -10.48 2.18 -47.96
C SER A 294 -11.78 2.54 -48.67
N PRO A 295 -11.73 3.03 -49.93
CA PRO A 295 -12.95 3.29 -50.67
C PRO A 295 -13.64 1.96 -50.97
N SER A 296 -14.88 1.86 -50.53
CA SER A 296 -15.83 0.83 -50.96
C SER A 296 -16.05 0.93 -52.47
N GLU A 297 -15.58 -0.05 -53.24
CA GLU A 297 -16.04 -0.24 -54.62
C GLU A 297 -17.40 -0.96 -54.62
N SER A 298 -18.36 -0.31 -55.27
CA SER A 298 -19.74 -0.73 -55.43
C SER A 298 -19.91 -1.77 -56.55
N HIS A 299 -20.84 -2.69 -56.29
CA HIS A 299 -21.42 -3.74 -57.11
C HIS A 299 -21.79 -3.40 -58.59
N GLY A 300 -21.63 -4.39 -59.49
CA GLY A 300 -22.29 -4.54 -60.81
C GLY A 300 -21.27 -4.82 -61.93
N GLU A 301 -21.36 -5.81 -62.82
CA GLU A 301 -22.52 -6.25 -63.60
C GLU A 301 -22.26 -7.60 -64.30
N LYS A 302 -23.35 -8.35 -64.54
CA LYS A 302 -23.42 -9.69 -65.15
C LYS A 302 -22.92 -9.70 -66.61
N ARG A 303 -22.02 -10.63 -66.97
CA ARG A 303 -21.73 -10.96 -68.38
C ARG A 303 -22.77 -11.94 -68.94
N LYS A 304 -23.44 -11.50 -70.01
CA LYS A 304 -24.23 -12.30 -70.95
C LYS A 304 -23.31 -12.96 -72.00
N ARG A 305 -23.73 -14.13 -72.46
CA ARG A 305 -23.21 -14.90 -73.62
C ARG A 305 -23.30 -14.12 -74.93
N ASP A 306 -22.36 -14.41 -75.84
CA ASP A 306 -22.56 -14.64 -77.28
C ASP A 306 -21.53 -15.72 -77.71
N LYS A 307 -21.96 -16.89 -78.21
CA LYS A 307 -22.19 -17.28 -79.61
C LYS A 307 -20.93 -17.18 -80.50
N GLU A 308 -20.30 -18.34 -80.70
CA GLU A 308 -20.08 -18.94 -82.03
C GLU A 308 -20.08 -20.47 -81.89
#